data_AF-K2CG25-F1
#
_entry.id   AF-K2CG25-F1
#
_cell.length_a   1.000
_cell.length_b   1.000
_cell.length_c   1.000
_cell.angle_alpha   90.00
_cell.angle_beta   90.00
_cell.angle_gamma   90.00
#
_symmetry.space_group_name_H-M   'P 1'
#
loop_
_entity.id
_entity.type
_entity.pdbx_description
1 polymer ?
#
loop_
_entity_poly.entity_id
_entity_poly.type
_entity_poly.pdbx_seq_one_letter_code
_entity_poly.pdbx_strand_id
1 'polypeptide(L)'
;MKPFLTLLILFFSSYVYAGGGIIHMFIAKESIAKMSNVQLRTLLQNNMDAYLVGSNYPDTGYVKDTHYGEMSHWDPFIFAFADYLRAKYQDPVIENPRLVAFLFGCATHRVSDVVIHWTFYNKSAQQDFKGNWEKAHNFGDLGIDLLALVDKNLWLDFPHQWWVPVHDLIAVYQRMGESVTEKEILHGNRIYSLSGYGERAIAAASYPILHLQAPWTAKHYYDATEGGVLADETAVAQYADQLWVRLTNRPFANAF
;
A
#
# COMPACT_ATOMS: atom_id res chain seq x y z
N MET A 1 -41.96 -28.83 -13.99
CA MET A 1 -41.20 -28.04 -13.00
C MET A 1 -39.72 -28.28 -13.25
N LYS A 2 -38.99 -27.29 -13.77
CA LYS A 2 -37.53 -27.34 -13.95
C LYS A 2 -36.93 -26.40 -12.90
N PRO A 3 -35.90 -26.80 -12.13
CA PRO A 3 -35.29 -25.91 -11.16
C PRO A 3 -34.43 -24.88 -11.91
N PHE A 4 -34.72 -23.60 -11.69
CA PHE A 4 -33.83 -22.49 -12.03
C PHE A 4 -32.65 -22.54 -11.06
N LEU A 5 -31.52 -23.11 -11.51
CA LEU A 5 -30.24 -22.86 -10.88
C LEU A 5 -29.66 -21.61 -11.54
N THR A 6 -30.03 -20.45 -11.01
CA THR A 6 -29.43 -19.17 -11.44
C THR A 6 -28.01 -19.12 -10.88
N LEU A 7 -27.04 -19.57 -11.68
CA LEU A 7 -25.63 -19.34 -11.43
C LEU A 7 -25.40 -17.83 -11.59
N LEU A 8 -25.23 -17.13 -10.46
CA LEU A 8 -24.84 -15.73 -10.45
C LEU A 8 -23.36 -15.68 -10.88
N ILE A 9 -23.12 -15.70 -12.19
CA ILE A 9 -21.80 -15.41 -12.75
C ILE A 9 -21.58 -13.91 -12.52
N LEU A 10 -20.90 -13.58 -11.42
CA LEU A 10 -20.32 -12.26 -11.24
C LEU A 10 -19.25 -12.11 -12.32
N PHE A 11 -19.64 -11.52 -13.45
CA PHE A 11 -18.72 -10.91 -14.38
C PHE A 11 -18.04 -9.75 -13.65
N PHE A 12 -16.99 -10.04 -12.88
CA PHE A 12 -16.02 -9.03 -12.48
C PHE A 12 -15.34 -8.59 -13.76
N SER A 13 -15.80 -7.45 -14.27
CA SER A 13 -15.14 -6.72 -15.33
C SER A 13 -13.65 -6.57 -15.00
N SER A 14 -12.82 -6.76 -16.01
CA SER A 14 -11.35 -6.73 -16.05
C SER A 14 -10.70 -5.37 -15.68
N TYR A 15 -11.25 -4.68 -14.68
CA TYR A 15 -10.80 -3.38 -14.18
C TYR A 15 -10.28 -3.44 -12.73
N VAL A 16 -10.16 -4.64 -12.15
CA VAL A 16 -9.51 -4.84 -10.85
C VAL A 16 -8.05 -5.23 -11.10
N TYR A 17 -7.28 -4.29 -11.66
CA TYR A 17 -5.83 -4.41 -11.94
C TYR A 17 -5.00 -3.57 -10.97
N ALA A 18 -5.51 -3.39 -9.75
CA ALA A 18 -4.77 -2.84 -8.63
C ALA A 18 -5.17 -3.67 -7.41
N GLY A 19 -4.60 -4.88 -7.36
CA GLY A 19 -4.51 -5.68 -6.15
C GLY A 19 -3.13 -5.41 -5.54
N GLY A 20 -3.01 -5.45 -4.22
CA GLY A 20 -1.79 -5.11 -3.48
C GLY A 20 -2.10 -4.25 -2.25
N GLY A 21 -3.32 -3.71 -2.17
CA GLY A 21 -3.74 -2.85 -1.08
C GLY A 21 -3.60 -3.48 0.30
N ILE A 22 -3.95 -4.76 0.45
CA ILE A 22 -3.88 -5.46 1.74
C ILE A 22 -2.42 -5.70 2.14
N ILE A 23 -1.57 -6.13 1.21
CA ILE A 23 -0.17 -6.40 1.54
C ILE A 23 0.57 -5.10 1.90
N HIS A 24 0.29 -3.98 1.24
CA HIS A 24 0.88 -2.69 1.61
C HIS A 24 0.43 -2.24 3.00
N MET A 25 -0.84 -2.44 3.38
CA MET A 25 -1.31 -2.15 4.74
C MET A 25 -0.62 -3.03 5.78
N PHE A 26 -0.45 -4.31 5.47
CA PHE A 26 0.23 -5.25 6.34
C PHE A 26 1.70 -4.83 6.54
N ILE A 27 2.43 -4.56 5.46
CA ILE A 27 3.83 -4.08 5.50
C ILE A 27 3.93 -2.77 6.26
N ALA A 28 3.00 -1.82 6.02
CA ALA A 28 2.94 -0.56 6.77
C ALA A 28 2.85 -0.83 8.28
N LYS A 29 1.86 -1.60 8.71
CA LYS A 29 1.64 -1.92 10.13
C LYS A 29 2.85 -2.61 10.77
N GLU A 30 3.40 -3.64 10.13
CA GLU A 30 4.49 -4.45 10.69
C GLU A 30 5.82 -3.70 10.70
N SER A 31 6.08 -2.85 9.69
CA SER A 31 7.32 -2.07 9.61
C SER A 31 7.51 -1.10 10.79
N ILE A 32 6.43 -0.67 11.45
CA ILE A 32 6.48 0.22 12.63
C ILE A 32 7.45 -0.34 13.68
N ALA A 33 7.39 -1.65 13.96
CA ALA A 33 8.22 -2.26 15.01
C ALA A 33 9.73 -2.21 14.69
N LYS A 34 10.10 -2.02 13.42
CA LYS A 34 11.48 -1.95 12.96
C LYS A 34 12.02 -0.52 12.84
N MET A 35 11.15 0.49 12.89
CA MET A 35 11.58 1.89 12.84
C MET A 35 12.34 2.27 14.11
N SER A 36 13.44 2.98 13.98
CA SER A 36 14.31 3.33 15.11
C SER A 36 13.70 4.44 15.96
N ASN A 37 13.00 5.39 15.34
CA ASN A 37 12.46 6.57 16.02
C ASN A 37 11.16 6.28 16.81
N VAL A 38 11.23 6.38 18.15
CA VAL A 38 10.08 6.15 19.04
C VAL A 38 8.92 7.11 18.76
N GLN A 39 9.20 8.40 18.51
CA GLN A 39 8.15 9.41 18.26
C GLN A 39 7.40 9.12 16.96
N LEU A 40 8.12 8.72 15.91
CA LEU A 40 7.51 8.27 14.66
C LEU A 40 6.61 7.06 14.90
N ARG A 41 7.13 6.01 15.56
CA ARG A 41 6.33 4.80 15.86
C ARG A 41 5.03 5.15 16.57
N THR A 42 5.11 5.95 17.64
CA THR A 42 3.95 6.39 18.41
C THR A 42 2.98 7.22 17.56
N LEU A 43 3.48 8.14 16.71
CA LEU A 43 2.64 8.93 15.82
C LEU A 43 1.86 8.04 14.84
N LEU A 44 2.53 7.07 14.20
CA LEU A 44 1.90 6.16 13.25
C LEU A 44 0.86 5.26 13.94
N GLN A 45 1.19 4.70 15.10
CA GLN A 45 0.27 3.88 15.91
C GLN A 45 -0.99 4.65 16.30
N ASN A 46 -0.85 5.91 16.70
CA ASN A 46 -1.97 6.77 17.09
C ASN A 46 -2.80 7.28 15.91
N ASN A 47 -2.32 7.11 14.67
CA ASN A 47 -2.97 7.57 13.45
C ASN A 47 -3.06 6.45 12.39
N MET A 48 -3.23 5.20 12.86
CA MET A 48 -3.15 3.99 12.04
C MET A 48 -4.03 4.03 10.79
N ASP A 49 -5.30 4.43 10.91
CA ASP A 49 -6.20 4.53 9.75
C ASP A 49 -5.62 5.42 8.64
N ALA A 50 -5.09 6.60 8.99
CA ALA A 50 -4.49 7.50 8.01
C ALA A 50 -3.21 6.90 7.38
N TYR A 51 -2.43 6.19 8.19
CA TYR A 51 -1.21 5.52 7.73
C TYR A 51 -1.53 4.41 6.73
N LEU A 52 -2.49 3.53 7.04
CA LEU A 52 -2.92 2.43 6.18
C LEU A 52 -3.64 2.92 4.91
N VAL A 53 -4.48 3.94 5.01
CA VAL A 53 -5.09 4.53 3.80
C VAL A 53 -4.03 5.18 2.92
N GLY A 54 -3.03 5.84 3.52
CA GLY A 54 -1.90 6.39 2.80
C GLY A 54 -1.10 5.32 2.04
N SER A 55 -0.95 4.12 2.60
CA SER A 55 -0.24 3.01 1.93
C SER A 55 -1.00 2.37 0.76
N ASN A 56 -2.25 2.75 0.54
CA ASN A 56 -3.04 2.38 -0.64
C ASN A 56 -3.17 3.54 -1.63
N TYR A 57 -2.89 4.77 -1.18
CA TYR A 57 -3.27 5.98 -1.90
C TYR A 57 -2.74 6.01 -3.35
N PRO A 58 -1.48 5.62 -3.63
CA PRO A 58 -0.99 5.68 -5.01
C PRO A 58 -1.77 4.80 -5.99
N ASP A 59 -2.06 3.56 -5.63
CA ASP A 59 -2.86 2.64 -6.47
C ASP A 59 -4.25 3.17 -6.79
N THR A 60 -4.83 3.99 -5.91
CA THR A 60 -6.17 4.54 -6.14
C THR A 60 -6.26 5.37 -7.43
N GLY A 61 -5.12 5.86 -7.94
CA GLY A 61 -5.04 6.56 -9.21
C GLY A 61 -5.20 5.67 -10.45
N TYR A 62 -4.96 4.36 -10.35
CA TYR A 62 -5.07 3.45 -11.51
C TYR A 62 -6.50 2.99 -11.81
N VAL A 63 -7.47 3.22 -10.92
CA VAL A 63 -8.89 2.83 -11.11
C VAL A 63 -9.49 3.37 -12.42
N LYS A 64 -8.93 4.45 -12.99
CA LYS A 64 -9.29 5.02 -14.29
C LYS A 64 -8.09 5.56 -15.07
N ASP A 65 -6.90 4.99 -14.85
CA ASP A 65 -5.65 5.48 -15.46
C ASP A 65 -5.46 6.98 -15.24
N THR A 66 -5.83 7.48 -14.05
CA THR A 66 -5.63 8.89 -13.73
C THR A 66 -4.14 9.14 -13.51
N HIS A 67 -3.65 10.28 -14.00
CA HIS A 67 -2.21 10.55 -14.00
C HIS A 67 -1.59 10.53 -12.59
N TYR A 68 -2.37 10.84 -11.55
CA TYR A 68 -1.86 10.93 -10.19
C TYR A 68 -1.42 9.60 -9.60
N GLY A 69 -1.92 8.47 -10.13
CA GLY A 69 -1.51 7.13 -9.70
C GLY A 69 -0.01 7.02 -9.81
N GLU A 70 0.50 6.96 -11.04
CA GLU A 70 1.93 6.89 -11.32
C GLU A 70 2.76 7.94 -10.56
N MET A 71 2.30 9.21 -10.55
CA MET A 71 3.05 10.28 -9.89
C MET A 71 3.29 10.04 -8.40
N SER A 72 2.31 9.44 -7.71
CA SER A 72 2.38 9.23 -6.27
C SER A 72 3.17 7.99 -5.83
N HIS A 73 3.65 7.17 -6.77
CA HIS A 73 4.53 6.02 -6.49
C HIS A 73 6.00 6.42 -6.31
N TRP A 74 6.38 7.66 -6.64
CA TRP A 74 7.79 8.06 -6.74
C TRP A 74 8.22 9.08 -5.68
N ASP A 75 9.52 9.10 -5.39
CA ASP A 75 10.15 10.03 -4.42
C ASP A 75 9.80 11.52 -4.64
N PRO A 76 9.66 12.04 -5.88
CA PRO A 76 9.24 13.44 -6.09
C PRO A 76 7.93 13.79 -5.37
N PHE A 77 6.93 12.89 -5.36
CA PHE A 77 5.68 13.11 -4.65
C PHE A 77 5.89 13.11 -3.13
N ILE A 78 6.63 12.12 -2.61
CA ILE A 78 6.94 12.01 -1.17
C ILE A 78 7.66 13.27 -0.67
N PHE A 79 8.63 13.78 -1.44
CA PHE A 79 9.38 14.98 -1.08
C PHE A 79 8.53 16.24 -1.21
N ALA A 80 7.73 16.38 -2.27
CA ALA A 80 6.81 17.50 -2.42
C ALA A 80 5.80 17.57 -1.28
N PHE A 81 5.31 16.42 -0.81
CA PHE A 81 4.38 16.33 0.32
C PHE A 81 5.07 16.67 1.65
N ALA A 82 6.26 16.11 1.91
CA ALA A 82 7.03 16.48 3.10
C ALA A 82 7.32 17.99 3.15
N ASP A 83 7.69 18.57 2.01
CA ASP A 83 7.97 19.99 1.93
C ASP A 83 6.68 20.84 2.05
N TYR A 84 5.53 20.33 1.60
CA TYR A 84 4.22 20.97 1.78
C TYR A 84 3.86 21.05 3.26
N LEU A 85 4.02 19.95 4.00
CA LEU A 85 3.80 19.90 5.45
C LEU A 85 4.67 20.93 6.18
N ARG A 86 5.96 21.00 5.83
CA ARG A 86 6.92 21.96 6.41
C ARG A 86 6.61 23.42 6.07
N ALA A 87 5.99 23.68 4.93
CA ALA A 87 5.59 25.03 4.53
C ALA A 87 4.27 25.46 5.19
N LYS A 88 3.37 24.51 5.44
CA LYS A 88 2.04 24.77 5.99
C LYS A 88 1.99 24.84 7.51
N TYR A 89 2.83 24.07 8.20
CA TYR A 89 2.83 23.94 9.67
C TYR A 89 4.21 24.29 10.24
N GLN A 90 4.24 24.93 11.41
CA GLN A 90 5.48 25.18 12.16
C GLN A 90 6.07 23.87 12.71
N ASP A 91 5.20 23.01 13.25
CA ASP A 91 5.52 21.64 13.66
C ASP A 91 4.41 20.69 13.19
N PRO A 92 4.53 20.08 11.98
CA PRO A 92 3.48 19.21 11.43
C PRO A 92 3.22 17.97 12.30
N VAL A 93 4.19 17.53 13.11
CA VAL A 93 4.06 16.37 14.01
C VAL A 93 3.06 16.66 15.14
N ILE A 94 2.98 17.91 15.59
CA ILE A 94 2.06 18.33 16.66
C ILE A 94 0.76 18.87 16.05
N GLU A 95 0.86 19.70 15.02
CA GLU A 95 -0.28 20.42 14.45
C GLU A 95 -1.18 19.53 13.58
N ASN A 96 -0.60 18.56 12.86
CA ASN A 96 -1.37 17.65 12.02
C ASN A 96 -0.73 16.24 11.92
N PRO A 97 -0.63 15.50 13.04
CA PRO A 97 -0.03 14.16 13.05
C PRO A 97 -0.74 13.17 12.13
N ARG A 98 -2.04 13.36 11.89
CA ARG A 98 -2.84 12.53 10.97
C ARG A 98 -2.35 12.65 9.53
N LEU A 99 -2.07 13.88 9.06
CA LEU A 99 -1.55 14.11 7.72
C LEU A 99 -0.10 13.63 7.58
N VAL A 100 0.70 13.75 8.64
CA VAL A 100 2.04 13.15 8.70
C VAL A 100 1.95 11.63 8.53
N ALA A 101 1.05 10.96 9.27
CA ALA A 101 0.87 9.51 9.13
C ALA A 101 0.46 9.10 7.70
N PHE A 102 -0.41 9.86 7.05
CA PHE A 102 -0.79 9.61 5.66
C PHE A 102 0.39 9.71 4.68
N LEU A 103 1.26 10.73 4.83
CA LEU A 103 2.50 10.85 4.06
C LEU A 103 3.38 9.59 4.23
N PHE A 104 3.58 9.15 5.46
CA PHE A 104 4.38 7.95 5.74
C PHE A 104 3.76 6.68 5.13
N GLY A 105 2.43 6.64 5.03
CA GLY A 105 1.71 5.58 4.32
C GLY A 105 2.10 5.56 2.85
N CYS A 106 2.01 6.71 2.18
CA CYS A 106 2.40 6.85 0.78
C CYS A 106 3.88 6.47 0.57
N ALA A 107 4.75 6.84 1.51
CA ALA A 107 6.16 6.46 1.49
C ALA A 107 6.38 4.94 1.62
N THR A 108 5.56 4.27 2.44
CA THR A 108 5.59 2.82 2.56
C THR A 108 5.25 2.15 1.24
N HIS A 109 4.18 2.60 0.59
CA HIS A 109 3.77 2.10 -0.72
C HIS A 109 4.90 2.25 -1.76
N ARG A 110 5.45 3.46 -1.90
CA ARG A 110 6.60 3.75 -2.80
C ARG A 110 7.78 2.79 -2.59
N VAL A 111 8.10 2.44 -1.35
CA VAL A 111 9.25 1.57 -1.08
C VAL A 111 8.89 0.13 -1.38
N SER A 112 7.69 -0.29 -0.94
CA SER A 112 7.19 -1.65 -1.09
C SER A 112 7.09 -2.08 -2.54
N ASP A 113 6.54 -1.23 -3.41
CA ASP A 113 6.49 -1.48 -4.86
C ASP A 113 7.87 -1.70 -5.45
N VAL A 114 8.83 -0.84 -5.10
CA VAL A 114 10.19 -0.97 -5.61
C VAL A 114 10.85 -2.26 -5.12
N VAL A 115 10.58 -2.68 -3.89
CA VAL A 115 11.09 -3.94 -3.38
C VAL A 115 10.42 -5.11 -4.11
N ILE A 116 9.10 -5.22 -4.06
CA ILE A 116 8.36 -6.38 -4.57
C ILE A 116 8.51 -6.52 -6.09
N HIS A 117 8.29 -5.45 -6.88
CA HIS A 117 8.27 -5.53 -8.34
C HIS A 117 9.65 -5.84 -8.93
N TRP A 118 10.71 -5.25 -8.35
CA TRP A 118 12.07 -5.41 -8.88
C TRP A 118 12.83 -6.59 -8.27
N THR A 119 12.32 -7.22 -7.20
CA THR A 119 13.01 -8.37 -6.58
C THR A 119 12.10 -9.60 -6.49
N PHE A 120 11.02 -9.56 -5.71
CA PHE A 120 10.20 -10.74 -5.44
C PHE A 120 9.55 -11.31 -6.71
N TYR A 121 8.95 -10.45 -7.54
CA TYR A 121 8.28 -10.89 -8.77
C TYR A 121 9.25 -11.52 -9.78
N ASN A 122 10.52 -11.12 -9.79
CA ASN A 122 11.53 -11.78 -10.61
C ASN A 122 11.76 -13.23 -10.17
N LYS A 123 11.77 -13.50 -8.86
CA LYS A 123 11.87 -14.86 -8.34
C LYS A 123 10.60 -15.65 -8.57
N SER A 124 9.44 -15.08 -8.26
CA SER A 124 8.13 -15.68 -8.54
C SER A 124 8.01 -16.10 -10.01
N ALA A 125 8.40 -15.22 -10.95
CA ALA A 125 8.40 -15.51 -12.38
C ALA A 125 9.23 -16.75 -12.72
N GLN A 126 10.44 -16.84 -12.18
CA GLN A 126 11.34 -17.97 -12.43
C GLN A 126 10.80 -19.28 -11.84
N GLN A 127 10.24 -19.23 -10.64
CA GLN A 127 9.84 -20.42 -9.88
C GLN A 127 8.47 -20.95 -10.30
N ASP A 128 7.48 -20.08 -10.46
CA ASP A 128 6.07 -20.47 -10.69
C ASP A 128 5.61 -20.25 -12.14
N PHE A 129 6.22 -19.31 -12.87
CA PHE A 129 5.70 -18.85 -14.17
C PHE A 129 6.66 -19.03 -15.35
N LYS A 130 7.65 -19.92 -15.23
CA LYS A 130 8.61 -20.26 -16.32
C LYS A 130 9.34 -19.04 -16.90
N GLY A 131 9.64 -18.07 -16.05
CA GLY A 131 10.28 -16.80 -16.41
C GLY A 131 9.33 -15.73 -16.95
N ASN A 132 8.02 -15.95 -17.00
CA ASN A 132 7.06 -14.93 -17.44
C ASN A 132 6.80 -13.93 -16.29
N TRP A 133 7.43 -12.77 -16.38
CA TRP A 133 7.32 -11.70 -15.38
C TRP A 133 5.91 -11.10 -15.30
N GLU A 134 5.26 -10.84 -16.42
CA GLU A 134 3.90 -10.26 -16.46
C GLU A 134 2.88 -11.16 -15.75
N LYS A 135 2.99 -12.48 -15.91
CA LYS A 135 2.14 -13.44 -15.17
C LYS A 135 2.43 -13.44 -13.67
N ALA A 136 3.70 -13.30 -13.28
CA ALA A 136 4.08 -13.23 -11.88
C ALA A 136 3.56 -11.96 -11.22
N HIS A 137 3.68 -10.83 -11.91
CA HIS A 137 3.11 -9.54 -11.50
C HIS A 137 1.60 -9.63 -11.35
N ASN A 138 0.88 -10.02 -12.41
CA ASN A 138 -0.58 -10.14 -12.39
C ASN A 138 -1.11 -11.11 -11.33
N PHE A 139 -0.35 -12.18 -11.04
CA PHE A 139 -0.66 -13.06 -9.92
C PHE A 139 -0.37 -12.38 -8.58
N GLY A 140 0.79 -11.75 -8.44
CA GLY A 140 1.28 -11.18 -7.19
C GLY A 140 0.34 -10.13 -6.62
N ASP A 141 -0.08 -9.18 -7.46
CA ASP A 141 -0.91 -8.04 -7.10
C ASP A 141 -2.12 -8.46 -6.26
N LEU A 142 -3.00 -9.31 -6.82
CA LEU A 142 -4.15 -9.80 -6.06
C LEU A 142 -3.83 -11.04 -5.22
N GLY A 143 -3.00 -11.95 -5.73
CA GLY A 143 -2.79 -13.26 -5.13
C GLY A 143 -2.10 -13.18 -3.77
N ILE A 144 -1.10 -12.30 -3.62
CA ILE A 144 -0.38 -12.13 -2.34
C ILE A 144 -1.31 -11.51 -1.30
N ASP A 145 -2.15 -10.56 -1.67
CA ASP A 145 -3.18 -10.00 -0.78
C ASP A 145 -4.08 -11.09 -0.22
N LEU A 146 -4.64 -11.92 -1.09
CA LEU A 146 -5.55 -13.00 -0.67
C LEU A 146 -4.84 -14.08 0.17
N LEU A 147 -3.57 -14.39 -0.14
CA LEU A 147 -2.75 -15.31 0.66
C LEU A 147 -2.50 -14.72 2.06
N ALA A 148 -2.00 -13.50 2.13
CA ALA A 148 -1.69 -12.81 3.38
C ALA A 148 -2.93 -12.64 4.27
N LEU A 149 -4.08 -12.35 3.66
CA LEU A 149 -5.35 -12.21 4.37
C LEU A 149 -5.71 -13.47 5.17
N VAL A 150 -5.52 -14.65 4.56
CA VAL A 150 -5.75 -15.94 5.22
C VAL A 150 -4.61 -16.28 6.19
N ASP A 151 -3.36 -16.25 5.73
CA ASP A 151 -2.19 -16.69 6.50
C ASP A 151 -1.91 -15.85 7.75
N LYS A 152 -2.13 -14.53 7.63
CA LYS A 152 -1.86 -13.55 8.69
C LYS A 152 -3.13 -13.13 9.43
N ASN A 153 -4.27 -13.71 9.08
CA ASN A 153 -5.56 -13.47 9.72
C ASN A 153 -5.97 -11.97 9.70
N LEU A 154 -5.79 -11.31 8.55
CA LEU A 154 -5.98 -9.87 8.38
C LEU A 154 -7.45 -9.44 8.24
N TRP A 155 -8.40 -10.31 8.59
CA TRP A 155 -9.84 -10.07 8.39
C TRP A 155 -10.36 -8.82 9.08
N LEU A 156 -9.69 -8.34 10.12
CA LEU A 156 -10.07 -7.14 10.87
C LEU A 156 -9.05 -6.01 10.74
N ASP A 157 -7.97 -6.23 9.99
CA ASP A 157 -6.88 -5.27 9.78
C ASP A 157 -7.20 -4.35 8.59
N PHE A 158 -8.36 -3.71 8.63
CA PHE A 158 -8.81 -2.75 7.62
C PHE A 158 -9.18 -1.42 8.29
N PRO A 159 -8.88 -0.26 7.69
CA PRO A 159 -9.14 1.04 8.30
C PRO A 159 -10.61 1.20 8.72
N HIS A 160 -10.85 1.68 9.94
CA HIS A 160 -12.21 2.00 10.38
C HIS A 160 -12.75 3.23 9.66
N GLN A 161 -11.87 4.19 9.37
CA GLN A 161 -12.15 5.38 8.57
C GLN A 161 -11.24 5.44 7.35
N TRP A 162 -11.84 5.42 6.16
CA TRP A 162 -11.13 5.69 4.90
C TRP A 162 -10.95 7.21 4.71
N TRP A 163 -10.01 7.80 5.44
CA TRP A 163 -9.76 9.24 5.41
C TRP A 163 -8.67 9.62 4.42
N VAL A 164 -9.00 10.57 3.54
CA VAL A 164 -8.11 11.07 2.49
C VAL A 164 -8.04 12.59 2.58
N PRO A 165 -6.83 13.20 2.68
CA PRO A 165 -6.66 14.63 2.81
C PRO A 165 -6.70 15.34 1.44
N VAL A 166 -7.87 15.33 0.80
CA VAL A 166 -8.03 15.75 -0.61
C VAL A 166 -7.47 17.14 -0.91
N HIS A 167 -7.78 18.14 -0.07
CA HIS A 167 -7.31 19.50 -0.30
C HIS A 167 -5.79 19.64 -0.15
N ASP A 168 -5.19 18.91 0.80
CA ASP A 168 -3.74 18.87 0.97
C ASP A 168 -3.07 18.20 -0.24
N LEU A 169 -3.61 17.08 -0.71
CA LEU A 169 -3.10 16.35 -1.87
C LEU A 169 -3.13 17.19 -3.15
N ILE A 170 -4.23 17.92 -3.41
CA ILE A 170 -4.30 18.85 -4.55
C ILE A 170 -3.19 19.91 -4.47
N ALA A 171 -2.94 20.46 -3.28
CA ALA A 171 -1.87 21.45 -3.10
C ALA A 171 -0.47 20.83 -3.30
N VAL A 172 -0.28 19.56 -2.94
CA VAL A 172 0.97 18.82 -3.22
C VAL A 172 1.17 18.64 -4.72
N TYR A 173 0.16 18.19 -5.47
CA TYR A 173 0.28 18.06 -6.93
C TYR A 173 0.50 19.41 -7.61
N GLN A 174 -0.19 20.46 -7.19
CA GLN A 174 0.04 21.81 -7.71
C GLN A 174 1.48 22.27 -7.52
N ARG A 175 2.11 21.92 -6.38
CA ARG A 175 3.52 22.20 -6.13
C ARG A 175 4.45 21.44 -7.08
N MET A 176 4.06 20.25 -7.52
CA MET A 176 4.77 19.46 -8.53
C MET A 176 4.55 19.98 -9.96
N GLY A 177 3.68 20.99 -10.15
CA GLY A 177 3.28 21.49 -11.47
C GLY A 177 2.16 20.68 -12.11
N GLU A 178 1.49 19.84 -11.34
CA GLU A 178 0.54 18.84 -11.83
C GLU A 178 -0.90 19.22 -11.52
N SER A 179 -1.82 18.88 -12.42
CA SER A 179 -3.24 19.16 -12.28
C SER A 179 -4.01 17.90 -11.94
N VAL A 180 -4.36 17.75 -10.66
CA VAL A 180 -5.17 16.64 -10.15
C VAL A 180 -6.41 17.21 -9.49
N THR A 181 -7.58 16.63 -9.80
CA THR A 181 -8.87 17.10 -9.31
C THR A 181 -9.33 16.33 -8.08
N GLU A 182 -10.13 16.98 -7.24
CA GLU A 182 -10.83 16.34 -6.11
C GLU A 182 -11.65 15.13 -6.56
N LYS A 183 -12.29 15.22 -7.73
CA LYS A 183 -13.13 14.13 -8.26
C LYS A 183 -12.31 12.87 -8.57
N GLU A 184 -11.11 13.02 -9.13
CA GLU A 184 -10.22 11.90 -9.42
C GLU A 184 -9.77 11.19 -8.13
N ILE A 185 -9.33 11.97 -7.14
CA ILE A 185 -8.90 11.46 -5.83
C ILE A 185 -10.04 10.72 -5.13
N LEU A 186 -11.21 11.36 -5.01
CA LEU A 186 -12.37 10.78 -4.34
C LEU A 186 -12.89 9.53 -5.04
N HIS A 187 -12.89 9.52 -6.37
CA HIS A 187 -13.38 8.37 -7.14
C HIS A 187 -12.48 7.15 -6.95
N GLY A 188 -11.16 7.32 -7.11
CA GLY A 188 -10.19 6.24 -6.93
C GLY A 188 -10.29 5.63 -5.54
N ASN A 189 -10.25 6.49 -4.52
CA ASN A 189 -10.30 6.06 -3.12
C ASN A 189 -11.62 5.37 -2.74
N ARG A 190 -12.76 5.82 -3.29
CA ARG A 190 -14.04 5.14 -3.08
C ARG A 190 -14.05 3.73 -3.66
N ILE A 191 -13.46 3.52 -4.83
CA ILE A 191 -13.37 2.17 -5.42
C ILE A 191 -12.41 1.29 -4.62
N TYR A 192 -11.23 1.80 -4.28
CA TYR A 192 -10.22 1.05 -3.52
C TYR A 192 -10.71 0.62 -2.14
N SER A 193 -11.37 1.52 -1.40
CA SER A 193 -11.99 1.19 -0.11
C SER A 193 -13.01 0.05 -0.22
N LEU A 194 -13.70 -0.09 -1.36
CA LEU A 194 -14.64 -1.19 -1.61
C LEU A 194 -13.93 -2.47 -2.06
N SER A 195 -12.83 -2.36 -2.82
CA SER A 195 -12.01 -3.50 -3.27
C SER A 195 -11.52 -4.35 -2.10
N GLY A 196 -11.06 -3.72 -1.01
CA GLY A 196 -10.61 -4.46 0.18
C GLY A 196 -11.69 -5.32 0.85
N TYR A 197 -12.97 -4.91 0.80
CA TYR A 197 -14.08 -5.78 1.22
C TYR A 197 -14.32 -6.94 0.25
N GLY A 198 -14.13 -6.70 -1.05
CA GLY A 198 -14.21 -7.72 -2.09
C GLY A 198 -13.16 -8.80 -1.93
N GLU A 199 -11.90 -8.40 -1.71
CA GLU A 199 -10.78 -9.32 -1.45
C GLU A 199 -11.04 -10.21 -0.24
N ARG A 200 -11.48 -9.61 0.88
CA ARG A 200 -11.92 -10.36 2.07
C ARG A 200 -13.02 -11.37 1.75
N ALA A 201 -13.98 -11.02 0.89
CA ALA A 201 -15.08 -11.93 0.55
C ALA A 201 -14.61 -13.16 -0.25
N ILE A 202 -13.54 -13.04 -1.05
CA ILE A 202 -13.08 -14.11 -1.94
C ILE A 202 -11.86 -14.89 -1.42
N ALA A 203 -11.09 -14.33 -0.47
CA ALA A 203 -9.79 -14.87 -0.06
C ALA A 203 -9.82 -16.36 0.36
N ALA A 204 -10.72 -16.76 1.26
CA ALA A 204 -10.78 -18.15 1.74
C ALA A 204 -11.09 -19.16 0.63
N ALA A 205 -11.93 -18.79 -0.34
CA ALA A 205 -12.27 -19.64 -1.47
C ALA A 205 -11.15 -19.70 -2.52
N SER A 206 -10.44 -18.59 -2.72
CA SER A 206 -9.31 -18.50 -3.66
C SER A 206 -8.05 -19.18 -3.13
N TYR A 207 -7.84 -19.21 -1.82
CA TYR A 207 -6.62 -19.70 -1.16
C TYR A 207 -6.08 -21.04 -1.70
N PRO A 208 -6.85 -22.14 -1.79
CA PRO A 208 -6.32 -23.40 -2.31
C PRO A 208 -5.93 -23.31 -3.79
N ILE A 209 -6.61 -22.49 -4.59
CA ILE A 209 -6.30 -22.27 -6.00
C ILE A 209 -4.99 -21.50 -6.13
N LEU A 210 -4.77 -20.47 -5.31
CA LEU A 210 -3.53 -19.68 -5.31
C LEU A 210 -2.31 -20.54 -4.99
N HIS A 211 -2.42 -21.44 -3.99
CA HIS A 211 -1.37 -22.42 -3.66
C HIS A 211 -1.07 -23.40 -4.81
N LEU A 212 -2.06 -23.73 -5.64
CA LEU A 212 -1.86 -24.58 -6.82
C LEU A 212 -1.28 -23.80 -8.00
N GLN A 213 -1.64 -22.53 -8.16
CA GLN A 213 -1.21 -21.69 -9.28
C GLN A 213 0.24 -21.22 -9.13
N ALA A 214 0.65 -20.85 -7.91
CA ALA A 214 2.00 -20.35 -7.63
C ALA A 214 2.54 -20.93 -6.30
N PRO A 215 2.88 -22.23 -6.25
CA PRO A 215 3.27 -22.90 -5.00
C PRO A 215 4.50 -22.28 -4.32
N TRP A 216 5.49 -21.81 -5.09
CA TRP A 216 6.67 -21.16 -4.50
C TRP A 216 6.29 -19.81 -3.90
N THR A 217 5.56 -18.98 -4.63
CA THR A 217 5.09 -17.67 -4.19
C THR A 217 4.23 -17.78 -2.94
N ALA A 218 3.24 -18.68 -2.94
CA ALA A 218 2.34 -18.90 -1.81
C ALA A 218 3.08 -19.32 -0.53
N LYS A 219 4.22 -20.00 -0.68
CA LYS A 219 5.07 -20.41 0.43
C LYS A 219 6.04 -19.30 0.89
N HIS A 220 6.49 -18.44 -0.01
CA HIS A 220 7.66 -17.58 0.18
C HIS A 220 7.41 -16.07 0.10
N TYR A 221 6.20 -15.61 -0.19
CA TYR A 221 5.90 -14.16 -0.23
C TYR A 221 6.25 -13.45 1.08
N TYR A 222 6.18 -14.16 2.22
CA TYR A 222 6.48 -13.57 3.52
C TYR A 222 7.98 -13.57 3.85
N ASP A 223 8.67 -14.70 3.64
CA ASP A 223 10.00 -14.97 4.20
C ASP A 223 11.15 -14.99 3.18
N ALA A 224 10.86 -14.79 1.89
CA ALA A 224 11.90 -14.70 0.87
C ALA A 224 12.89 -13.58 1.20
N THR A 225 14.18 -13.93 1.25
CA THR A 225 15.26 -12.97 1.53
C THR A 225 15.36 -11.86 0.48
N GLU A 226 14.97 -12.17 -0.76
CA GLU A 226 14.88 -11.22 -1.86
C GLU A 226 13.41 -10.84 -2.08
N GLY A 227 13.02 -9.71 -1.50
CA GLY A 227 11.72 -9.08 -1.78
C GLY A 227 10.50 -9.61 -1.04
N GLY A 228 10.66 -10.64 -0.20
CA GLY A 228 9.58 -11.05 0.69
C GLY A 228 9.24 -9.95 1.69
N VAL A 229 8.06 -10.04 2.30
CA VAL A 229 7.52 -9.05 3.24
C VAL A 229 8.53 -8.66 4.34
N LEU A 230 9.27 -9.61 4.92
CA LEU A 230 10.27 -9.31 5.96
C LEU A 230 11.41 -8.40 5.48
N ALA A 231 11.85 -8.57 4.23
CA ALA A 231 12.86 -7.72 3.61
C ALA A 231 12.28 -6.33 3.32
N ASP A 232 11.03 -6.28 2.85
CA ASP A 232 10.31 -5.06 2.55
C ASP A 232 10.08 -4.19 3.81
N GLU A 233 9.56 -4.77 4.89
CA GLU A 233 9.40 -4.10 6.18
C GLU A 233 10.70 -3.42 6.66
N THR A 234 11.86 -4.04 6.39
CA THR A 234 13.16 -3.49 6.76
C THR A 234 13.54 -2.30 5.89
N ALA A 235 13.30 -2.37 4.58
CA ALA A 235 13.52 -1.26 3.66
C ALA A 235 12.59 -0.07 3.97
N VAL A 236 11.31 -0.33 4.23
CA VAL A 236 10.31 0.66 4.64
C VAL A 236 10.75 1.37 5.92
N ALA A 237 11.16 0.62 6.94
CA ALA A 237 11.59 1.22 8.21
C ALA A 237 12.81 2.14 8.03
N GLN A 238 13.80 1.73 7.23
CA GLN A 238 14.98 2.56 6.93
C GLN A 238 14.60 3.85 6.18
N TYR A 239 13.73 3.76 5.18
CA TYR A 239 13.25 4.92 4.44
C TYR A 239 12.43 5.86 5.33
N ALA A 240 11.54 5.31 6.16
CA ALA A 240 10.72 6.07 7.10
C ALA A 240 11.60 6.85 8.09
N ASP A 241 12.63 6.21 8.64
CA ASP A 241 13.61 6.85 9.52
C ASP A 241 14.32 8.04 8.82
N GLN A 242 14.68 7.91 7.54
CA GLN A 242 15.28 9.00 6.76
C GLN A 242 14.27 10.13 6.45
N LEU A 243 13.04 9.77 6.07
CA LEU A 243 11.97 10.71 5.80
C LEU A 243 11.60 11.52 7.04
N TRP A 244 11.64 10.89 8.23
CA TRP A 244 11.41 11.56 9.50
C TRP A 244 12.44 12.67 9.77
N VAL A 245 13.73 12.37 9.55
CA VAL A 245 14.80 13.37 9.67
C VAL A 245 14.56 14.51 8.68
N ARG A 246 14.19 14.22 7.43
CA ARG A 246 13.86 15.25 6.42
C ARG A 246 12.68 16.13 6.84
N LEU A 247 11.61 15.53 7.35
CA LEU A 247 10.38 16.23 7.70
C LEU A 247 10.58 17.14 8.92
N THR A 248 11.29 16.64 9.93
CA THR A 248 11.38 17.29 11.25
C THR A 248 12.65 18.11 11.45
N ASN A 249 13.68 17.90 10.63
CA ASN A 249 15.07 18.32 10.89
C ASN A 249 15.60 17.85 12.27
N ARG A 250 14.99 16.82 12.89
CA ARG A 250 15.43 16.26 14.16
C ARG A 250 16.27 15.02 13.87
N PRO A 251 17.52 14.93 14.37
CA PRO A 251 18.29 13.69 14.28
C PRO A 251 17.62 12.59 15.13
N PHE A 252 18.00 11.34 14.88
CA PHE A 252 17.54 10.20 15.70
C PHE A 252 17.76 10.49 17.18
N ALA A 253 16.68 10.49 17.97
CA ALA A 253 16.81 10.42 19.41
C ALA A 253 17.35 9.01 19.72
N ASN A 254 18.61 8.93 20.14
CA ASN A 254 19.21 7.67 20.57
C ASN A 254 18.27 6.99 21.57
N ALA A 255 17.80 5.79 21.24
CA ALA A 255 17.07 4.96 22.18
C ALA A 255 18.04 4.61 23.31
N PHE A 256 17.71 5.04 24.52
CA PHE A 256 18.25 4.47 25.76
C PHE A 256 17.40 3.28 26.17
#